data_AF-A0A843HLI6-F1
#
_entry.id   AF-A0A843HLI6-F1
#
_cell.length_a   1.000
_cell.length_b   1.000
_cell.length_c   1.000
_cell.angle_alpha   90.00
_cell.angle_beta   90.00
_cell.angle_gamma   90.00
#
_symmetry.space_group_name_H-M   'P 1'
#
loop_
_entity.id
_entity.type
_entity.pdbx_description
1 polymer ?
#
loop_
_entity_poly.entity_id
_entity_poly.type
_entity_poly.pdbx_seq_one_letter_code
_entity_poly.pdbx_strand_id
1 'polypeptide(L)'
;MTTTYSDMNSIERKIKFIYWTKESKLVHLTQQEFADKLNSLDSMGYHRVPYTCNREVYLERNKNYSVKKNDDFYVIYIRESKSYVRYTTDWFDSNKMGNEGSAAAKLVRDKFEELTGSTYKKAFDTVSEEFKRCVPKQFYYTNSKYLNKEMVMSAIDASSHYPANICGRLPDAHTAITKKGTVKPTKEYPFAFYIKSGHCAEYEVFDTHDWLGHPQFGINLFRRGKEDYPLLHINNNDDTTVLMKASEYELTDVYKYFYNIKQTYPHDSSEYKDAKMVLNASIGYFHKHKYTTYKYAHLVAITIGRANQIMLNKANEIGSMFIVHMCVDGIIYLGTKQYGIDDKQMGKFHQEFLGCNTKVSKQNCYIAMKDGKVVKEAHGSFNRFNDGRHITPENITSLDDQYNWVKVDPLKELKDGKETL
;
A
#
# COMPACT_ATOMS: atom_id res chain seq x y z
N MET A 1 60.96 -11.50 1.96
CA MET A 1 59.72 -10.73 2.21
C MET A 1 59.67 -9.55 1.26
N THR A 2 58.89 -9.64 0.21
CA THR A 2 58.39 -8.50 -0.59
C THR A 2 57.28 -9.04 -1.48
N THR A 3 56.09 -9.12 -0.92
CA THR A 3 54.89 -9.52 -1.65
C THR A 3 54.53 -8.37 -2.59
N THR A 4 54.76 -8.56 -3.88
CA THR A 4 54.41 -7.60 -4.93
C THR A 4 52.90 -7.52 -5.10
N TYR A 5 52.40 -6.28 -5.16
CA TYR A 5 51.01 -5.84 -5.34
C TYR A 5 50.36 -6.22 -6.69
N SER A 6 50.67 -7.38 -7.29
CA SER A 6 50.20 -7.72 -8.65
C SER A 6 48.85 -8.43 -8.72
N ASP A 7 48.39 -9.07 -7.65
CA ASP A 7 47.27 -10.04 -7.76
C ASP A 7 45.88 -9.50 -7.37
N MET A 8 45.77 -8.28 -6.83
CA MET A 8 44.46 -7.62 -6.62
C MET A 8 43.82 -7.06 -7.91
N ASN A 9 44.53 -7.08 -9.05
CA ASN A 9 44.15 -6.32 -10.25
C ASN A 9 43.33 -7.06 -11.32
N SER A 10 43.04 -8.37 -11.18
CA SER A 10 42.38 -9.13 -12.28
C SER A 10 40.85 -9.26 -12.15
N ILE A 11 40.30 -9.19 -10.93
CA ILE A 11 38.86 -9.30 -10.68
C ILE A 11 38.19 -7.91 -10.68
N GLU A 12 38.83 -6.88 -10.10
CA GLU A 12 38.27 -5.52 -10.10
C GLU A 12 38.11 -4.93 -11.51
N ARG A 13 39.01 -5.27 -12.45
CA ARG A 13 38.94 -4.85 -13.86
C ARG A 13 37.80 -5.49 -14.66
N LYS A 14 37.19 -6.57 -14.17
CA LYS A 14 36.04 -7.21 -14.85
C LYS A 14 34.68 -6.60 -14.46
N ILE A 15 34.64 -5.78 -13.41
CA ILE A 15 33.39 -5.17 -12.91
C ILE A 15 33.20 -3.80 -13.57
N LYS A 16 32.38 -3.74 -14.63
CA LYS A 16 32.15 -2.50 -15.41
C LYS A 16 31.38 -1.40 -14.65
N PHE A 17 30.74 -1.70 -13.53
CA PHE A 17 29.84 -0.78 -12.80
C PHE A 17 29.91 -0.97 -11.28
N ILE A 18 29.63 0.09 -10.51
CA ILE A 18 29.63 0.04 -9.05
C ILE A 18 28.26 -0.47 -8.56
N TYR A 19 28.23 -1.52 -7.73
CA TYR A 19 26.99 -1.98 -7.08
C TYR A 19 26.71 -1.14 -5.83
N TRP A 20 26.30 0.11 -6.05
CA TRP A 20 26.09 1.10 -4.99
C TRP A 20 25.23 0.59 -3.83
N THR A 21 24.22 -0.23 -4.06
CA THR A 21 23.37 -0.75 -2.98
C THR A 21 24.07 -1.72 -2.04
N LYS A 22 25.11 -2.43 -2.50
CA LYS A 22 25.88 -3.40 -1.71
C LYS A 22 27.20 -2.82 -1.20
N GLU A 23 27.83 -1.96 -1.98
CA GLU A 23 29.21 -1.49 -1.74
C GLU A 23 29.28 -0.15 -0.99
N SER A 24 28.16 0.56 -0.79
CA SER A 24 28.17 1.89 -0.17
C SER A 24 27.53 1.94 1.22
N LYS A 25 28.04 2.87 2.03
CA LYS A 25 27.38 3.34 3.24
C LYS A 25 26.22 4.26 2.86
N LEU A 26 25.02 4.00 3.39
CA LEU A 26 23.89 4.91 3.26
C LEU A 26 23.93 5.95 4.38
N VAL A 27 23.75 7.21 4.03
CA VAL A 27 23.64 8.35 4.94
C VAL A 27 22.34 9.07 4.61
N HIS A 28 21.49 9.23 5.62
CA HIS A 28 20.26 9.99 5.51
C HIS A 28 20.58 11.45 5.80
N LEU A 29 20.15 12.35 4.92
CA LEU A 29 20.27 13.78 5.12
C LEU A 29 18.87 14.37 5.14
N THR A 30 18.68 15.38 5.99
CA THR A 30 17.59 16.33 5.80
C THR A 30 17.72 17.00 4.43
N GLN A 31 16.64 17.63 3.98
CA GLN A 31 16.66 18.44 2.78
C GLN A 31 17.79 19.46 2.73
N GLN A 32 17.94 20.20 3.82
CA GLN A 32 18.91 21.28 3.93
C GLN A 32 20.32 20.71 3.87
N GLU A 33 20.60 19.66 4.65
CA GLU A 33 21.90 18.99 4.61
C GLU A 33 22.21 18.40 3.23
N PHE A 34 21.21 17.89 2.50
CA PHE A 34 21.40 17.38 1.15
C PHE A 34 21.74 18.49 0.16
N ALA A 35 21.04 19.64 0.24
CA ALA A 35 21.33 20.81 -0.56
C ALA A 35 22.72 21.38 -0.25
N ASP A 36 23.07 21.49 1.03
CA ASP A 36 24.38 21.96 1.48
C ASP A 36 25.49 21.00 1.06
N LYS A 37 25.23 19.69 1.11
CA LYS A 37 26.15 18.68 0.61
C LYS A 37 26.38 18.84 -0.88
N LEU A 38 25.32 19.04 -1.67
CA LEU A 38 25.44 19.25 -3.11
C LEU A 38 26.27 20.51 -3.43
N ASN A 39 25.94 21.64 -2.81
CA ASN A 39 26.66 22.92 -2.98
C ASN A 39 28.13 22.81 -2.54
N SER A 40 28.39 22.10 -1.44
CA SER A 40 29.74 21.82 -0.95
C SER A 40 30.55 21.02 -1.96
N LEU A 41 29.97 19.98 -2.57
CA LEU A 41 30.65 19.19 -3.59
C LEU A 41 31.02 20.04 -4.81
N ASP A 42 30.09 20.85 -5.29
CA ASP A 42 30.33 21.75 -6.42
C ASP A 42 31.42 22.78 -6.09
N SER A 43 31.39 23.36 -4.89
CA SER A 43 32.40 24.33 -4.41
C SER A 43 33.79 23.71 -4.22
N MET A 44 33.85 22.41 -3.88
CA MET A 44 35.10 21.65 -3.75
C MET A 44 35.65 21.18 -5.10
N GLY A 45 34.99 21.54 -6.22
CA GLY A 45 35.39 21.19 -7.57
C GLY A 45 35.11 19.73 -7.92
N TYR A 46 34.06 19.14 -7.32
CA TYR A 46 33.57 17.85 -7.79
C TYR A 46 32.82 18.01 -9.12
N HIS A 47 32.98 17.03 -10.00
CA HIS A 47 32.31 16.99 -11.28
C HIS A 47 31.15 16.00 -11.24
N ARG A 48 29.99 16.48 -11.69
CA ARG A 48 28.81 15.65 -11.81
C ARG A 48 28.94 14.72 -13.01
N VAL A 49 28.78 13.42 -12.79
CA VAL A 49 28.76 12.38 -13.82
C VAL A 49 27.38 11.70 -13.87
N PRO A 50 26.99 11.11 -15.01
CA PRO A 50 25.78 10.30 -15.09
C PRO A 50 25.84 9.12 -14.11
N TYR A 51 24.72 8.78 -13.48
CA TYR A 51 24.62 7.64 -12.56
C TYR A 51 25.04 6.31 -13.21
N THR A 52 24.81 6.16 -14.52
CA THR A 52 25.10 4.95 -15.31
C THR A 52 26.53 4.90 -15.86
N CYS A 53 27.45 5.78 -15.43
CA CYS A 53 28.80 5.77 -15.94
C CYS A 53 29.63 4.57 -15.43
N ASN A 54 30.65 4.19 -16.21
CA ASN A 54 31.51 3.05 -15.87
C ASN A 54 32.29 3.30 -14.57
N ARG A 55 32.63 2.21 -13.85
CA ARG A 55 33.41 2.27 -12.59
C ARG A 55 34.72 3.04 -12.77
N GLU A 56 35.40 2.87 -13.89
CA GLU A 56 36.64 3.60 -14.22
C GLU A 56 36.42 5.12 -14.25
N VAL A 57 35.34 5.60 -14.85
CA VAL A 57 34.99 7.04 -14.88
C VAL A 57 34.78 7.58 -13.47
N TYR A 58 34.21 6.78 -12.56
CA TYR A 58 34.06 7.16 -11.15
C TYR A 58 35.39 7.19 -10.37
N LEU A 59 36.39 6.39 -10.79
CA LEU A 59 37.65 6.19 -10.08
C LEU A 59 38.81 7.03 -10.63
N GLU A 60 38.79 7.37 -11.92
CA GLU A 60 39.86 8.12 -12.61
C GLU A 60 40.00 9.55 -12.10
N ARG A 61 38.90 10.16 -11.65
CA ARG A 61 38.89 11.48 -11.05
C ARG A 61 38.32 11.34 -9.66
N ASN A 62 39.17 11.41 -8.63
CA ASN A 62 38.81 11.34 -7.19
C ASN A 62 37.81 12.42 -6.71
N LYS A 63 37.15 13.12 -7.64
CA LYS A 63 36.21 14.21 -7.42
C LYS A 63 34.97 14.06 -8.32
N ASN A 64 34.41 12.85 -8.43
CA ASN A 64 33.18 12.62 -9.19
C ASN A 64 32.01 12.25 -8.27
N TYR A 65 30.82 12.76 -8.60
CA TYR A 65 29.57 12.37 -7.95
C TYR A 65 28.45 12.24 -8.99
N SER A 66 27.40 11.47 -8.68
CA SER A 66 26.16 11.51 -9.47
C SER A 66 24.98 11.80 -8.57
N VAL A 67 23.90 12.30 -9.19
CA VAL A 67 22.62 12.51 -8.52
C VAL A 67 21.55 11.80 -9.31
N LYS A 68 20.79 10.94 -8.64
CA LYS A 68 19.62 10.26 -9.21
C LYS A 68 18.37 10.77 -8.52
N LYS A 69 17.35 11.10 -9.32
CA LYS A 69 15.97 11.26 -8.84
C LYS A 69 15.29 9.89 -8.89
N ASN A 70 14.72 9.44 -7.78
CA ASN A 70 13.82 8.30 -7.73
C ASN A 70 12.46 8.85 -7.29
N ASP A 71 11.50 8.97 -8.20
CA ASP A 71 10.12 9.42 -7.97
C ASP A 71 9.97 10.56 -6.94
N ASP A 72 9.95 10.24 -5.64
CA ASP A 72 9.74 11.14 -4.52
C ASP A 72 11.02 11.61 -3.77
N PHE A 73 12.23 11.17 -4.13
CA PHE A 73 13.47 11.53 -3.44
C PHE A 73 14.72 11.59 -4.33
N TYR A 74 15.82 12.14 -3.78
CA TYR A 74 17.11 12.24 -4.43
C TYR A 74 18.19 11.42 -3.71
N VAL A 75 19.15 10.93 -4.49
CA VAL A 75 20.34 10.24 -3.96
C VAL A 75 21.59 10.80 -4.62
N ILE A 76 22.56 11.26 -3.80
CA ILE A 76 23.93 11.55 -4.24
C ILE A 76 24.75 10.26 -4.08
N TYR A 77 25.44 9.86 -5.15
CA TYR A 77 26.39 8.75 -5.15
C TYR A 77 27.80 9.29 -5.31
N ILE A 78 28.63 9.09 -4.30
CA ILE A 78 29.96 9.66 -4.22
C ILE A 78 30.94 8.68 -3.60
N ARG A 79 32.22 8.80 -3.94
CA ARG A 79 33.31 8.12 -3.23
C ARG A 79 34.04 9.13 -2.35
N GLU A 80 34.04 8.90 -1.04
CA GLU A 80 34.72 9.74 -0.05
C GLU A 80 35.74 8.90 0.71
N SER A 81 36.97 9.39 0.83
CA SER A 81 38.02 8.72 1.62
C SER A 81 38.15 7.23 1.32
N LYS A 82 38.13 6.88 0.03
CA LYS A 82 38.18 5.51 -0.54
C LYS A 82 36.92 4.65 -0.34
N SER A 83 35.89 5.13 0.37
CA SER A 83 34.63 4.43 0.59
C SER A 83 33.51 4.97 -0.30
N TYR A 84 32.59 4.11 -0.73
CA TYR A 84 31.38 4.56 -1.42
C TYR A 84 30.34 5.03 -0.41
N VAL A 85 29.73 6.18 -0.67
CA VAL A 85 28.69 6.77 0.18
C VAL A 85 27.49 7.14 -0.69
N ARG A 86 26.29 6.83 -0.19
CA ARG A 86 25.02 7.30 -0.72
C ARG A 86 24.40 8.26 0.27
N TYR A 87 24.24 9.51 -0.11
CA TYR A 87 23.44 10.46 0.64
C TYR A 87 22.03 10.46 0.06
N THR A 88 20.98 10.35 0.88
CA THR A 88 19.60 10.24 0.38
C THR A 88 18.64 11.19 1.11
N THR A 89 17.66 11.72 0.37
CA THR A 89 16.50 12.46 0.90
C THR A 89 15.25 11.59 1.01
N ASP A 90 15.38 10.26 0.96
CA ASP A 90 14.27 9.26 1.02
C ASP A 90 13.53 9.21 2.36
N TRP A 91 13.36 10.37 3.01
CA TRP A 91 12.70 10.50 4.29
C TRP A 91 11.83 11.76 4.35
N PHE A 92 11.03 11.98 3.29
CA PHE A 92 10.02 13.05 3.26
C PHE A 92 8.79 12.83 4.12
N ASP A 93 8.85 11.84 5.00
CA ASP A 93 8.05 11.81 6.21
C ASP A 93 9.01 11.38 7.31
N SER A 94 9.36 12.32 8.20
CA SER A 94 10.20 12.05 9.36
C SER A 94 9.58 11.03 10.34
N ASN A 95 8.41 10.50 10.01
CA ASN A 95 7.73 9.44 10.73
C ASN A 95 7.57 8.15 9.92
N LYS A 96 8.04 8.08 8.65
CA LYS A 96 7.99 6.85 7.84
C LYS A 96 9.38 6.28 7.58
N MET A 97 9.78 5.28 8.33
CA MET A 97 10.96 4.49 8.01
C MET A 97 10.69 3.63 6.76
N GLY A 98 11.53 3.71 5.73
CA GLY A 98 11.40 2.91 4.50
C GLY A 98 11.43 1.38 4.69
N ASN A 99 11.59 0.90 5.92
CA ASN A 99 11.54 -0.50 6.32
C ASN A 99 10.29 -0.89 7.13
N GLU A 100 9.35 0.02 7.39
CA GLU A 100 8.17 -0.18 8.24
C GLU A 100 7.34 -1.40 7.85
N GLY A 101 7.07 -1.59 6.55
CA GLY A 101 6.34 -2.76 6.09
C GLY A 101 7.04 -4.08 6.39
N SER A 102 8.38 -4.10 6.40
CA SER A 102 9.16 -5.29 6.74
C SER A 102 9.26 -5.52 8.25
N ALA A 103 9.33 -4.46 9.04
CA ALA A 103 9.28 -4.51 10.49
C ALA A 103 7.90 -4.97 10.99
N ALA A 104 6.82 -4.35 10.48
CA ALA A 104 5.44 -4.73 10.75
C ALA A 104 5.18 -6.22 10.48
N ALA A 105 5.60 -6.71 9.31
CA ALA A 105 5.41 -8.11 8.98
C ALA A 105 6.25 -9.07 9.83
N LYS A 106 7.44 -8.64 10.28
CA LYS A 106 8.22 -9.40 11.25
C LYS A 106 7.45 -9.52 12.56
N LEU A 107 6.88 -8.41 13.07
CA LEU A 107 6.07 -8.42 14.30
C LEU A 107 4.86 -9.35 14.22
N VAL A 108 4.14 -9.38 13.09
CA VAL A 108 3.01 -10.34 12.92
C VAL A 108 3.50 -11.78 12.93
N ARG A 109 4.62 -12.09 12.24
CA ARG A 109 5.18 -13.45 12.23
C ARG A 109 5.71 -13.88 13.59
N ASP A 110 6.47 -13.02 14.25
CA ASP A 110 7.01 -13.29 15.58
C ASP A 110 5.87 -13.56 16.56
N LYS A 111 4.81 -12.74 16.51
CA LYS A 111 3.63 -12.94 17.38
C LYS A 111 2.87 -14.23 17.04
N PHE A 112 2.78 -14.59 15.77
CA PHE A 112 2.22 -15.88 15.37
C PHE A 112 3.04 -17.06 15.89
N GLU A 113 4.36 -17.02 15.73
CA GLU A 113 5.29 -18.05 16.21
C GLU A 113 5.23 -18.16 17.74
N GLU A 114 5.15 -17.03 18.45
CA GLU A 114 4.96 -16.97 19.90
C GLU A 114 3.66 -17.66 20.33
N LEU A 115 2.53 -17.34 19.68
CA LEU A 115 1.21 -17.86 20.07
C LEU A 115 0.99 -19.33 19.68
N THR A 116 1.57 -19.78 18.56
CA THR A 116 1.26 -21.09 17.98
C THR A 116 2.40 -22.10 18.06
N GLY A 117 3.64 -21.66 18.35
CA GLY A 117 4.83 -22.48 18.23
C GLY A 117 5.17 -22.91 16.78
N SER A 118 4.49 -22.33 15.78
CA SER A 118 4.62 -22.70 14.37
C SER A 118 4.96 -21.50 13.49
N THR A 119 5.57 -21.74 12.34
CA THR A 119 5.90 -20.69 11.37
C THR A 119 4.83 -20.63 10.28
N TYR A 120 4.69 -19.51 9.58
CA TYR A 120 3.74 -19.41 8.46
C TYR A 120 3.94 -20.48 7.39
N LYS A 121 5.18 -20.85 7.09
CA LYS A 121 5.45 -21.89 6.12
C LYS A 121 4.94 -23.25 6.59
N LYS A 122 5.07 -23.57 7.87
CA LYS A 122 4.51 -24.81 8.44
C LYS A 122 2.98 -24.77 8.55
N ALA A 123 2.40 -23.59 8.77
CA ALA A 123 0.97 -23.44 8.99
C ALA A 123 0.13 -23.35 7.70
N PHE A 124 0.67 -22.72 6.65
CA PHE A 124 -0.09 -22.38 5.44
C PHE A 124 0.60 -22.80 4.13
N ASP A 125 1.88 -23.18 4.19
CA ASP A 125 2.80 -23.31 3.05
C ASP A 125 2.81 -22.09 2.10
N THR A 126 3.41 -22.27 0.93
CA THR A 126 3.61 -21.25 -0.09
C THR A 126 3.01 -21.71 -1.41
N VAL A 127 2.58 -20.75 -2.23
CA VAL A 127 1.99 -21.02 -3.54
C VAL A 127 2.81 -20.40 -4.67
N SER A 128 2.63 -20.90 -5.89
CA SER A 128 3.24 -20.37 -7.12
C SER A 128 2.78 -18.93 -7.43
N GLU A 129 3.50 -18.23 -8.31
CA GLU A 129 3.23 -16.82 -8.64
C GLU A 129 1.89 -16.61 -9.34
N GLU A 130 1.39 -17.63 -10.03
CA GLU A 130 0.10 -17.60 -10.74
C GLU A 130 -1.09 -17.26 -9.82
N PHE A 131 -1.01 -17.61 -8.53
CA PHE A 131 -2.04 -17.26 -7.54
C PHE A 131 -2.22 -15.75 -7.36
N LYS A 132 -1.22 -14.92 -7.73
CA LYS A 132 -1.37 -13.46 -7.72
C LYS A 132 -2.46 -12.97 -8.67
N ARG A 133 -2.81 -13.76 -9.69
CA ARG A 133 -3.93 -13.47 -10.60
C ARG A 133 -5.28 -13.57 -9.89
N CYS A 134 -5.39 -14.48 -8.93
CA CYS A 134 -6.57 -14.70 -8.10
C CYS A 134 -6.75 -13.64 -6.99
N VAL A 135 -5.82 -12.69 -6.86
CA VAL A 135 -5.92 -11.61 -5.86
C VAL A 135 -6.71 -10.44 -6.48
N PRO A 136 -7.97 -10.20 -6.06
CA PRO A 136 -8.74 -9.09 -6.57
C PRO A 136 -8.11 -7.74 -6.19
N LYS A 137 -8.42 -6.71 -6.97
CA LYS A 137 -8.11 -5.33 -6.61
C LYS A 137 -8.97 -4.90 -5.43
N GLN A 138 -8.40 -4.00 -4.65
CA GLN A 138 -9.13 -3.28 -3.61
C GLN A 138 -10.17 -2.34 -4.25
N PHE A 139 -11.21 -2.00 -3.48
CA PHE A 139 -12.27 -1.11 -3.94
C PHE A 139 -11.77 0.31 -4.22
N TYR A 140 -11.91 0.78 -5.45
CA TYR A 140 -11.78 2.20 -5.80
C TYR A 140 -12.89 2.55 -6.79
N TYR A 141 -13.82 3.39 -6.38
CA TYR A 141 -14.93 3.84 -7.19
C TYR A 141 -15.31 5.27 -6.81
N THR A 142 -15.56 6.10 -7.82
CA THR A 142 -16.20 7.41 -7.63
C THR A 142 -17.22 7.61 -8.73
N ASN A 143 -18.44 7.99 -8.35
CA ASN A 143 -19.53 8.23 -9.28
C ASN A 143 -19.40 9.63 -9.90
N SER A 144 -19.05 9.68 -11.18
CA SER A 144 -18.84 10.93 -11.91
C SER A 144 -20.07 11.85 -11.94
N LYS A 145 -21.28 11.31 -11.83
CA LYS A 145 -22.52 12.09 -11.78
C LYS A 145 -22.56 13.05 -10.58
N TYR A 146 -21.89 12.68 -9.50
CA TYR A 146 -21.92 13.37 -8.22
C TYR A 146 -20.66 14.19 -7.95
N LEU A 147 -19.64 14.07 -8.80
CA LEU A 147 -18.41 14.84 -8.68
C LEU A 147 -18.68 16.34 -8.79
N ASN A 148 -17.94 17.11 -7.98
CA ASN A 148 -17.96 18.57 -7.92
C ASN A 148 -19.33 19.17 -7.53
N LYS A 149 -20.28 18.32 -7.10
CA LYS A 149 -21.61 18.76 -6.64
C LYS A 149 -21.66 18.75 -5.12
N GLU A 150 -22.24 19.82 -4.61
CA GLU A 150 -22.57 19.95 -3.20
C GLU A 150 -23.86 19.20 -2.90
N MET A 151 -23.78 18.23 -1.99
CA MET A 151 -24.92 17.40 -1.61
C MET A 151 -24.85 17.01 -0.14
N VAL A 152 -26.01 16.68 0.43
CA VAL A 152 -26.08 16.09 1.76
C VAL A 152 -25.64 14.62 1.69
N MET A 153 -24.54 14.31 2.35
CA MET A 153 -23.92 12.99 2.34
C MET A 153 -23.60 12.51 3.74
N SER A 154 -23.37 11.20 3.84
CA SER A 154 -22.88 10.52 5.03
C SER A 154 -21.73 9.60 4.64
N ALA A 155 -20.87 9.24 5.59
CA ALA A 155 -19.76 8.33 5.35
C ALA A 155 -19.61 7.29 6.46
N ILE A 156 -19.23 6.09 6.04
CA ILE A 156 -18.86 4.98 6.91
C ILE A 156 -17.47 4.48 6.54
N ASP A 157 -16.74 3.97 7.53
CA ASP A 157 -15.40 3.41 7.38
C ASP A 157 -15.26 2.09 8.16
N ALA A 158 -14.76 1.04 7.52
CA ALA A 158 -14.57 -0.26 8.15
C ALA A 158 -13.28 -0.31 8.97
N SER A 159 -13.40 -0.34 10.30
CA SER A 159 -12.24 -0.24 11.19
C SER A 159 -11.28 -1.43 11.01
N SER A 160 -10.03 -1.15 10.65
CA SER A 160 -9.01 -2.20 10.44
C SER A 160 -9.49 -3.29 9.47
N HIS A 161 -10.12 -2.86 8.35
CA HIS A 161 -10.80 -3.71 7.39
C HIS A 161 -10.02 -4.95 6.98
N TYR A 162 -8.80 -4.78 6.47
CA TYR A 162 -8.02 -5.94 6.02
C TYR A 162 -7.57 -6.87 7.16
N PRO A 163 -7.02 -6.37 8.29
CA PRO A 163 -6.80 -7.18 9.49
C PRO A 163 -8.01 -7.97 9.97
N ALA A 164 -9.22 -7.41 9.87
CA ALA A 164 -10.43 -8.13 10.26
C ALA A 164 -10.77 -9.29 9.31
N ASN A 165 -10.47 -9.13 8.03
CA ASN A 165 -10.84 -10.09 6.99
C ASN A 165 -9.84 -11.25 6.83
N ILE A 166 -8.63 -11.14 7.39
CA ILE A 166 -7.70 -12.26 7.48
C ILE A 166 -7.93 -13.13 8.73
N CYS A 167 -8.74 -12.66 9.70
CA CYS A 167 -9.18 -13.47 10.83
C CYS A 167 -10.10 -14.62 10.38
N GLY A 168 -10.13 -15.69 11.18
CA GLY A 168 -10.87 -16.92 10.91
C GLY A 168 -10.07 -17.92 10.07
N ARG A 169 -10.77 -18.93 9.54
CA ARG A 169 -10.19 -20.00 8.72
C ARG A 169 -9.37 -19.45 7.55
N LEU A 170 -8.22 -20.06 7.30
CA LEU A 170 -7.30 -19.71 6.20
C LEU A 170 -6.96 -20.94 5.34
N PRO A 171 -6.66 -20.75 4.05
CA PRO A 171 -6.29 -21.85 3.16
C PRO A 171 -4.96 -22.49 3.55
N ASP A 172 -4.89 -23.82 3.50
CA ASP A 172 -3.67 -24.60 3.67
C ASP A 172 -3.18 -25.16 2.32
N ALA A 173 -2.07 -24.63 1.81
CA ALA A 173 -1.53 -25.04 0.52
C ALA A 173 -0.88 -26.44 0.54
N HIS A 174 -0.58 -27.04 1.71
CA HIS A 174 -0.14 -28.45 1.77
C HIS A 174 -1.23 -29.41 1.28
N THR A 175 -2.50 -29.01 1.38
CA THR A 175 -3.65 -29.83 1.02
C THR A 175 -4.16 -29.58 -0.40
N ALA A 176 -3.43 -28.76 -1.17
CA ALA A 176 -3.86 -28.31 -2.48
C ALA A 176 -4.08 -29.47 -3.46
N ILE A 177 -5.26 -29.51 -4.07
CA ILE A 177 -5.57 -30.43 -5.17
C ILE A 177 -5.99 -29.64 -6.41
N THR A 178 -5.50 -30.06 -7.57
CA THR A 178 -5.81 -29.42 -8.85
C THR A 178 -6.93 -30.18 -9.56
N LYS A 179 -7.93 -29.45 -10.06
CA LYS A 179 -9.04 -29.97 -10.85
C LYS A 179 -9.15 -29.21 -12.18
N LYS A 180 -9.56 -29.92 -13.23
CA LYS A 180 -9.85 -29.31 -14.52
C LYS A 180 -11.19 -28.56 -14.45
N GLY A 181 -11.21 -27.38 -15.05
CA GLY A 181 -12.36 -26.49 -15.14
C GLY A 181 -12.66 -25.72 -13.85
N THR A 182 -13.75 -24.97 -13.85
CA THR A 182 -14.26 -24.16 -12.73
C THR A 182 -15.03 -25.06 -11.75
N VAL A 183 -14.38 -25.46 -10.66
CA VAL A 183 -14.97 -26.29 -9.60
C VAL A 183 -15.30 -25.41 -8.39
N LYS A 184 -16.54 -25.48 -7.90
CA LYS A 184 -16.95 -24.71 -6.72
C LYS A 184 -16.29 -25.25 -5.45
N PRO A 185 -15.99 -24.39 -4.46
CA PRO A 185 -15.52 -24.86 -3.16
C PRO A 185 -16.62 -25.68 -2.46
N THR A 186 -16.22 -26.53 -1.52
CA THR A 186 -17.11 -27.38 -0.74
C THR A 186 -16.82 -27.22 0.75
N LYS A 187 -17.62 -27.84 1.62
CA LYS A 187 -17.32 -27.86 3.06
C LYS A 187 -15.96 -28.48 3.37
N GLU A 188 -15.54 -29.52 2.65
CA GLU A 188 -14.23 -30.17 2.84
C GLU A 188 -13.08 -29.33 2.27
N TYR A 189 -13.29 -28.71 1.10
CA TYR A 189 -12.33 -27.83 0.44
C TYR A 189 -12.92 -26.42 0.32
N PRO A 190 -12.91 -25.64 1.42
CA PRO A 190 -13.62 -24.37 1.49
C PRO A 190 -13.03 -23.27 0.64
N PHE A 191 -11.84 -23.44 0.06
CA PHE A 191 -11.19 -22.42 -0.75
C PHE A 191 -10.94 -22.94 -2.17
N ALA A 192 -11.35 -22.15 -3.16
CA ALA A 192 -11.11 -22.41 -4.57
C ALA A 192 -10.37 -21.24 -5.22
N PHE A 193 -9.35 -21.55 -6.01
CA PHE A 193 -8.56 -20.59 -6.76
C PHE A 193 -8.60 -20.94 -8.25
N TYR A 194 -9.10 -20.03 -9.05
CA TYR A 194 -9.35 -20.22 -10.47
C TYR A 194 -8.19 -19.61 -11.27
N ILE A 195 -7.18 -20.44 -11.52
CA ILE A 195 -5.82 -19.98 -11.84
C ILE A 195 -5.75 -19.22 -13.15
N LYS A 196 -6.47 -19.69 -14.18
CA LYS A 196 -6.40 -19.04 -15.49
C LYS A 196 -7.30 -17.83 -15.53
N SER A 197 -8.50 -17.93 -14.96
CA SER A 197 -9.46 -16.82 -15.00
C SER A 197 -9.16 -15.69 -14.00
N GLY A 198 -8.36 -15.97 -12.97
CA GLY A 198 -7.97 -14.99 -11.97
C GLY A 198 -9.05 -14.73 -10.92
N HIS A 199 -9.95 -15.69 -10.70
CA HIS A 199 -10.98 -15.63 -9.68
C HIS A 199 -10.60 -16.44 -8.43
N CYS A 200 -11.37 -16.26 -7.35
CA CYS A 200 -11.31 -17.11 -6.16
C CYS A 200 -12.68 -17.18 -5.50
N ALA A 201 -12.89 -18.22 -4.70
CA ALA A 201 -14.12 -18.39 -3.94
C ALA A 201 -13.83 -19.01 -2.57
N GLU A 202 -14.66 -18.65 -1.61
CA GLU A 202 -14.74 -19.27 -0.31
C GLU A 202 -16.15 -19.79 -0.07
N TYR A 203 -16.26 -21.06 0.32
CA TYR A 203 -17.51 -21.77 0.55
C TYR A 203 -18.44 -20.99 1.47
N GLU A 204 -19.62 -20.63 0.94
CA GLU A 204 -20.69 -19.85 1.60
C GLU A 204 -20.32 -18.42 2.03
N VAL A 205 -19.18 -17.88 1.57
CA VAL A 205 -18.75 -16.51 1.91
C VAL A 205 -18.74 -15.60 0.69
N PHE A 206 -18.01 -15.97 -0.37
CA PHE A 206 -17.96 -15.21 -1.61
C PHE A 206 -17.52 -16.08 -2.79
N ASP A 207 -17.90 -15.67 -4.00
CA ASP A 207 -17.31 -16.14 -5.26
C ASP A 207 -17.08 -14.91 -6.13
N THR A 208 -15.84 -14.65 -6.53
CA THR A 208 -15.55 -13.44 -7.31
C THR A 208 -16.12 -13.49 -8.72
N HIS A 209 -16.56 -14.65 -9.22
CA HIS A 209 -17.33 -14.69 -10.47
C HIS A 209 -18.67 -13.98 -10.33
N ASP A 210 -19.34 -14.09 -9.18
CA ASP A 210 -20.64 -13.48 -8.93
C ASP A 210 -20.57 -11.95 -8.96
N TRP A 211 -19.37 -11.39 -8.69
CA TRP A 211 -19.14 -9.94 -8.74
C TRP A 211 -19.25 -9.38 -10.15
N LEU A 212 -18.99 -10.18 -11.19
CA LEU A 212 -19.13 -9.73 -12.59
C LEU A 212 -20.58 -9.36 -12.93
N GLY A 213 -21.56 -9.91 -12.19
CA GLY A 213 -22.96 -9.52 -12.27
C GLY A 213 -23.26 -8.12 -11.71
N HIS A 214 -22.29 -7.45 -11.09
CA HIS A 214 -22.44 -6.09 -10.55
C HIS A 214 -21.91 -5.04 -11.54
N PRO A 215 -22.76 -4.45 -12.41
CA PRO A 215 -22.30 -3.66 -13.55
C PRO A 215 -21.55 -2.38 -13.17
N GLN A 216 -21.78 -1.86 -11.95
CA GLN A 216 -21.15 -0.63 -11.49
C GLN A 216 -19.77 -0.85 -10.86
N PHE A 217 -19.58 -1.99 -10.20
CA PHE A 217 -18.41 -2.22 -9.33
C PHE A 217 -17.55 -3.40 -9.78
N GLY A 218 -18.18 -4.48 -10.26
CA GLY A 218 -17.55 -5.79 -10.44
C GLY A 218 -16.29 -5.76 -11.27
N ILE A 219 -16.37 -5.19 -12.47
CA ILE A 219 -15.24 -5.18 -13.42
C ILE A 219 -14.06 -4.31 -12.92
N ASN A 220 -14.27 -3.40 -11.95
CA ASN A 220 -13.19 -2.58 -11.39
C ASN A 220 -12.36 -3.33 -10.33
N LEU A 221 -12.89 -4.46 -9.82
CA LEU A 221 -12.22 -5.29 -8.82
C LEU A 221 -11.20 -6.27 -9.44
N PHE A 222 -11.02 -6.24 -10.75
CA PHE A 222 -10.08 -7.12 -11.45
C PHE A 222 -9.01 -6.32 -12.21
N ARG A 223 -7.86 -6.96 -12.43
CA ARG A 223 -6.77 -6.37 -13.22
C ARG A 223 -7.20 -6.22 -14.67
N ARG A 224 -6.91 -5.05 -15.24
CA ARG A 224 -7.24 -4.69 -16.63
C ARG A 224 -5.95 -4.28 -17.32
N GLY A 225 -5.09 -5.25 -17.62
CA GLY A 225 -4.01 -5.09 -18.59
C GLY A 225 -4.50 -5.30 -20.02
N LYS A 226 -3.71 -4.87 -21.01
CA LYS A 226 -3.98 -5.13 -22.44
C LYS A 226 -4.10 -6.63 -22.77
N GLU A 227 -3.59 -7.51 -21.90
CA GLU A 227 -3.60 -8.97 -22.03
C GLU A 227 -4.57 -9.67 -21.03
N ASP A 228 -5.22 -8.94 -20.12
CA ASP A 228 -6.00 -9.54 -19.01
C ASP A 228 -7.49 -9.69 -19.30
N TYR A 229 -8.05 -8.92 -20.26
CA TYR A 229 -9.48 -8.98 -20.58
C TYR A 229 -9.96 -10.37 -21.05
N PRO A 230 -9.17 -11.17 -21.80
CA PRO A 230 -9.53 -12.54 -22.15
C PRO A 230 -9.60 -13.50 -20.94
N LEU A 231 -8.97 -13.17 -19.82
CA LEU A 231 -8.87 -14.07 -18.67
C LEU A 231 -10.17 -14.08 -17.84
N LEU A 232 -10.88 -12.95 -17.73
CA LEU A 232 -12.13 -12.85 -16.95
C LEU A 232 -13.31 -13.63 -17.58
N HIS A 233 -13.17 -14.06 -18.84
CA HIS A 233 -14.20 -14.76 -19.61
C HIS A 233 -13.66 -16.06 -20.22
N ILE A 234 -12.81 -16.77 -19.49
CA ILE A 234 -12.40 -18.13 -19.85
C ILE A 234 -13.61 -19.06 -19.72
N ASN A 235 -13.81 -19.95 -20.69
CA ASN A 235 -14.84 -20.96 -20.61
C ASN A 235 -14.59 -21.86 -19.39
N ASN A 236 -15.63 -22.18 -18.63
CA ASN A 236 -15.51 -22.99 -17.41
C ASN A 236 -14.72 -24.29 -17.60
N ASN A 237 -14.72 -24.89 -18.80
CA ASN A 237 -13.98 -26.13 -19.09
C ASN A 237 -12.47 -25.92 -19.31
N ASP A 238 -12.07 -24.69 -19.61
CA ASP A 238 -10.70 -24.33 -19.95
C ASP A 238 -9.91 -23.84 -18.74
N ASP A 239 -10.57 -23.54 -17.63
CA ASP A 239 -9.91 -23.12 -16.40
C ASP A 239 -9.22 -24.28 -15.66
N THR A 240 -8.43 -23.93 -14.65
CA THR A 240 -7.82 -24.84 -13.70
C THR A 240 -8.15 -24.36 -12.29
N THR A 241 -8.89 -25.17 -11.53
CA THR A 241 -9.19 -24.85 -10.13
C THR A 241 -8.19 -25.54 -9.21
N VAL A 242 -7.61 -24.80 -8.28
CA VAL A 242 -6.91 -25.37 -7.13
C VAL A 242 -7.80 -25.25 -5.91
N LEU A 243 -8.10 -26.39 -5.28
CA LEU A 243 -8.91 -26.49 -4.07
C LEU A 243 -8.00 -26.70 -2.87
N MET A 244 -8.27 -26.01 -1.75
CA MET A 244 -7.51 -26.15 -0.50
C MET A 244 -8.45 -26.39 0.68
N LYS A 245 -8.01 -27.23 1.63
CA LYS A 245 -8.66 -27.38 2.94
C LYS A 245 -8.36 -26.16 3.81
N ALA A 246 -9.09 -26.04 4.92
CA ALA A 246 -8.76 -25.07 5.95
C ALA A 246 -7.55 -25.53 6.76
N SER A 247 -6.64 -24.59 7.03
CA SER A 247 -5.56 -24.77 8.00
C SER A 247 -6.14 -24.90 9.41
N GLU A 248 -5.46 -25.67 10.25
CA GLU A 248 -5.72 -25.71 11.70
C GLU A 248 -5.28 -24.42 12.41
N TYR A 249 -4.49 -23.58 11.72
CA TYR A 249 -4.00 -22.31 12.23
C TYR A 249 -4.82 -21.13 11.71
N GLU A 250 -4.94 -20.10 12.53
CA GLU A 250 -5.56 -18.82 12.18
C GLU A 250 -4.65 -17.65 12.57
N LEU A 251 -4.95 -16.46 12.03
CA LEU A 251 -4.28 -15.21 12.42
C LEU A 251 -5.14 -14.34 13.36
N THR A 252 -6.29 -14.86 13.80
CA THR A 252 -7.29 -14.14 14.60
C THR A 252 -6.69 -13.49 15.85
N ASP A 253 -5.99 -14.27 16.67
CA ASP A 253 -5.47 -13.78 17.96
C ASP A 253 -4.28 -12.84 17.78
N VAL A 254 -3.49 -13.04 16.72
CA VAL A 254 -2.39 -12.14 16.35
C VAL A 254 -2.94 -10.75 16.04
N TYR A 255 -3.96 -10.64 15.19
CA TYR A 255 -4.50 -9.35 14.80
C TYR A 255 -5.34 -8.70 15.91
N LYS A 256 -6.08 -9.49 16.70
CA LYS A 256 -6.76 -9.00 17.91
C LYS A 256 -5.78 -8.42 18.92
N TYR A 257 -4.61 -9.05 19.11
CA TYR A 257 -3.57 -8.52 19.98
C TYR A 257 -3.15 -7.09 19.59
N PHE A 258 -2.79 -6.87 18.31
CA PHE A 258 -2.42 -5.53 17.85
C PHE A 258 -3.61 -4.56 17.85
N TYR A 259 -4.81 -5.03 17.55
CA TYR A 259 -6.00 -4.19 17.63
C TYR A 259 -6.28 -3.71 19.05
N ASN A 260 -6.14 -4.59 20.06
CA ASN A 260 -6.31 -4.24 21.46
C ASN A 260 -5.29 -3.18 21.91
N ILE A 261 -4.02 -3.31 21.52
CA ILE A 261 -3.01 -2.27 21.79
C ILE A 261 -3.43 -0.93 21.19
N LYS A 262 -3.89 -0.92 19.93
CA LYS A 262 -4.39 0.28 19.26
C LYS A 262 -5.60 0.91 19.97
N GLN A 263 -6.44 0.13 20.66
CA GLN A 263 -7.59 0.66 21.40
C GLN A 263 -7.24 1.16 22.80
N THR A 264 -6.30 0.50 23.48
CA THR A 264 -5.96 0.78 24.88
C THR A 264 -5.04 1.99 25.03
N TYR A 265 -4.13 2.22 24.08
CA TYR A 265 -3.10 3.25 24.21
C TYR A 265 -3.49 4.58 23.56
N PRO A 266 -3.05 5.73 24.12
CA PRO A 266 -3.28 7.05 23.54
C PRO A 266 -2.77 7.17 22.09
N HIS A 267 -3.48 7.95 21.27
CA HIS A 267 -3.21 8.11 19.83
C HIS A 267 -1.79 8.59 19.47
N ASP A 268 -1.13 9.29 20.37
CA ASP A 268 0.22 9.85 20.20
C ASP A 268 1.33 8.94 20.74
N SER A 269 0.98 7.87 21.47
CA SER A 269 1.93 6.91 22.04
C SER A 269 2.64 6.08 20.97
N SER A 270 3.84 5.59 21.29
CA SER A 270 4.60 4.67 20.42
C SER A 270 3.86 3.37 20.18
N GLU A 271 3.23 2.80 21.20
CA GLU A 271 2.49 1.55 21.15
C GLU A 271 1.30 1.65 20.20
N TYR A 272 0.54 2.74 20.27
CA TYR A 272 -0.54 2.99 19.33
C TYR A 272 -0.03 3.09 17.90
N LYS A 273 1.06 3.85 17.67
CA LYS A 273 1.65 4.05 16.35
C LYS A 273 2.16 2.75 15.75
N ASP A 274 2.87 1.93 16.54
CA ASP A 274 3.40 0.63 16.12
C ASP A 274 2.27 -0.36 15.81
N ALA A 275 1.27 -0.45 16.69
CA ALA A 275 0.10 -1.31 16.46
C ALA A 275 -0.69 -0.89 15.20
N LYS A 276 -0.91 0.41 15.02
CA LYS A 276 -1.55 0.96 13.82
C LYS A 276 -0.73 0.65 12.56
N MET A 277 0.59 0.79 12.62
CA MET A 277 1.49 0.45 11.52
C MET A 277 1.40 -1.04 11.17
N VAL A 278 1.43 -1.93 12.16
CA VAL A 278 1.30 -3.38 11.97
C VAL A 278 -0.01 -3.74 11.26
N LEU A 279 -1.12 -3.17 11.74
CA LEU A 279 -2.45 -3.38 11.18
C LEU A 279 -2.55 -2.89 9.74
N ASN A 280 -1.94 -1.74 9.42
CA ASN A 280 -2.02 -1.16 8.08
C ASN A 280 -1.05 -1.80 7.07
N ALA A 281 0.16 -2.15 7.50
CA ALA A 281 1.25 -2.52 6.60
C ALA A 281 1.36 -4.03 6.32
N SER A 282 0.86 -4.89 7.20
CA SER A 282 1.03 -6.35 7.10
C SER A 282 0.43 -6.94 5.82
N ILE A 283 -0.66 -6.38 5.30
CA ILE A 283 -1.33 -6.94 4.12
C ILE A 283 -0.69 -6.48 2.81
N GLY A 284 -0.22 -5.24 2.75
CA GLY A 284 0.67 -4.79 1.67
C GLY A 284 1.96 -5.63 1.59
N TYR A 285 2.41 -6.17 2.72
CA TYR A 285 3.57 -7.06 2.77
C TYR A 285 3.32 -8.46 2.21
N PHE A 286 2.16 -9.05 2.47
CA PHE A 286 1.79 -10.32 1.84
C PHE A 286 1.58 -10.17 0.31
N HIS A 287 1.38 -8.93 -0.16
CA HIS A 287 1.17 -8.57 -1.56
C HIS A 287 2.41 -7.96 -2.25
N LYS A 288 3.62 -8.48 -1.99
CA LYS A 288 4.85 -7.94 -2.62
C LYS A 288 4.90 -8.14 -4.15
N HIS A 289 5.38 -7.10 -4.85
CA HIS A 289 5.66 -7.17 -6.28
C HIS A 289 6.65 -8.29 -6.63
N LYS A 290 7.75 -8.41 -5.88
CA LYS A 290 8.76 -9.47 -6.06
C LYS A 290 8.35 -10.74 -5.32
N TYR A 291 7.97 -11.77 -6.07
CA TYR A 291 7.43 -13.03 -5.55
C TYR A 291 8.51 -14.07 -5.20
N THR A 292 9.61 -13.61 -4.60
CA THR A 292 10.76 -14.47 -4.28
C THR A 292 10.77 -14.95 -2.84
N THR A 293 10.32 -14.12 -1.90
CA THR A 293 10.45 -14.38 -0.45
C THR A 293 9.11 -14.57 0.27
N TYR A 294 8.03 -13.93 -0.19
CA TYR A 294 6.70 -14.01 0.42
C TYR A 294 5.70 -14.49 -0.62
N LYS A 295 5.38 -15.78 -0.52
CA LYS A 295 4.58 -16.53 -1.50
C LYS A 295 3.23 -16.94 -0.94
N TYR A 296 2.55 -16.00 -0.29
CA TYR A 296 1.28 -16.21 0.42
C TYR A 296 0.09 -15.59 -0.32
N ALA A 297 0.10 -15.59 -1.65
CA ALA A 297 -0.95 -14.97 -2.46
C ALA A 297 -2.34 -15.58 -2.19
N HIS A 298 -2.41 -16.87 -1.81
CA HIS A 298 -3.66 -17.54 -1.40
C HIS A 298 -4.30 -16.87 -0.17
N LEU A 299 -3.50 -16.53 0.86
CA LEU A 299 -3.99 -15.80 2.04
C LEU A 299 -4.51 -14.40 1.68
N VAL A 300 -3.76 -13.69 0.81
CA VAL A 300 -4.15 -12.34 0.36
C VAL A 300 -5.43 -12.37 -0.47
N ALA A 301 -5.57 -13.33 -1.37
CA ALA A 301 -6.74 -13.49 -2.22
C ALA A 301 -8.01 -13.66 -1.38
N ILE A 302 -7.99 -14.54 -0.37
CA ILE A 302 -9.12 -14.71 0.55
C ILE A 302 -9.37 -13.46 1.39
N THR A 303 -8.32 -12.83 1.91
CA THR A 303 -8.44 -11.62 2.74
C THR A 303 -9.08 -10.46 1.98
N ILE A 304 -8.60 -10.14 0.77
CA ILE A 304 -9.17 -9.07 -0.05
C ILE A 304 -10.54 -9.51 -0.61
N GLY A 305 -10.71 -10.80 -0.91
CA GLY A 305 -11.99 -11.42 -1.28
C GLY A 305 -13.12 -11.08 -0.30
N ARG A 306 -12.91 -11.44 0.97
CA ARG A 306 -13.83 -11.14 2.08
C ARG A 306 -14.05 -9.64 2.26
N ALA A 307 -12.97 -8.87 2.26
CA ALA A 307 -13.02 -7.41 2.42
C ALA A 307 -13.89 -6.75 1.36
N ASN A 308 -13.72 -7.13 0.09
CA ASN A 308 -14.52 -6.62 -1.01
C ASN A 308 -15.97 -7.11 -0.96
N GLN A 309 -16.22 -8.36 -0.57
CA GLN A 309 -17.59 -8.87 -0.41
C GLN A 309 -18.36 -8.06 0.65
N ILE A 310 -17.72 -7.71 1.77
CA ILE A 310 -18.32 -6.84 2.80
C ILE A 310 -18.69 -5.48 2.21
N MET A 311 -17.81 -4.87 1.42
CA MET A 311 -18.07 -3.59 0.76
C MET A 311 -19.22 -3.68 -0.25
N LEU A 312 -19.27 -4.75 -1.05
CA LEU A 312 -20.37 -5.01 -2.00
C LEU A 312 -21.70 -5.18 -1.28
N ASN A 313 -21.73 -5.97 -0.21
CA ASN A 313 -22.94 -6.20 0.58
C ASN A 313 -23.45 -4.89 1.18
N LYS A 314 -22.55 -4.06 1.73
CA LYS A 314 -22.92 -2.76 2.29
C LYS A 314 -23.37 -1.78 1.20
N ALA A 315 -22.73 -1.76 0.03
CA ALA A 315 -23.16 -0.94 -1.10
C ALA A 315 -24.55 -1.36 -1.62
N ASN A 316 -24.86 -2.65 -1.61
CA ASN A 316 -26.19 -3.16 -1.97
C ASN A 316 -27.25 -2.78 -0.93
N GLU A 317 -26.92 -2.85 0.36
CA GLU A 317 -27.79 -2.43 1.47
C GLU A 317 -28.13 -0.93 1.39
N ILE A 318 -27.15 -0.09 1.05
CA ILE A 318 -27.34 1.36 0.86
C ILE A 318 -28.11 1.65 -0.43
N GLY A 319 -27.88 0.85 -1.47
CA GLY A 319 -28.37 1.06 -2.83
C GLY A 319 -27.30 1.74 -3.70
N SER A 320 -26.88 1.05 -4.77
CA SER A 320 -25.75 1.44 -5.61
C SER A 320 -25.86 2.85 -6.20
N MET A 321 -27.08 3.31 -6.51
CA MET A 321 -27.35 4.66 -7.02
C MET A 321 -27.09 5.80 -6.02
N PHE A 322 -27.07 5.49 -4.72
CA PHE A 322 -26.77 6.45 -3.65
C PHE A 322 -25.29 6.50 -3.31
N ILE A 323 -24.49 5.58 -3.84
CA ILE A 323 -23.04 5.55 -3.62
C ILE A 323 -22.38 6.67 -4.43
N VAL A 324 -21.69 7.56 -3.73
CA VAL A 324 -20.90 8.64 -4.32
C VAL A 324 -19.46 8.20 -4.50
N HIS A 325 -18.88 7.58 -3.47
CA HIS A 325 -17.47 7.24 -3.44
C HIS A 325 -17.24 6.00 -2.59
N MET A 326 -16.37 5.11 -3.04
CA MET A 326 -15.83 4.00 -2.27
C MET A 326 -14.32 3.96 -2.43
N CYS A 327 -13.61 3.82 -1.31
CA CYS A 327 -12.17 3.64 -1.30
C CYS A 327 -11.80 2.67 -0.20
N VAL A 328 -11.32 1.48 -0.59
CA VAL A 328 -10.81 0.43 0.28
C VAL A 328 -11.85 -0.02 1.31
N ASP A 329 -11.93 0.68 2.43
CA ASP A 329 -12.74 0.45 3.62
C ASP A 329 -13.82 1.52 3.84
N GLY A 330 -13.76 2.65 3.12
CA GLY A 330 -14.70 3.75 3.23
C GLY A 330 -15.79 3.77 2.15
N ILE A 331 -17.00 4.17 2.53
CA ILE A 331 -18.14 4.45 1.62
C ILE A 331 -18.74 5.81 1.97
N ILE A 332 -18.78 6.71 0.99
CA ILE A 332 -19.56 7.96 1.04
C ILE A 332 -20.83 7.77 0.20
N TYR A 333 -21.97 8.08 0.79
CA TYR A 333 -23.28 7.91 0.19
C TYR A 333 -24.20 9.11 0.43
N LEU A 334 -25.19 9.26 -0.45
CA LEU A 334 -26.20 10.32 -0.35
C LEU A 334 -27.17 10.08 0.80
N GLY A 335 -27.58 11.17 1.44
CA GLY A 335 -28.64 11.16 2.46
C GLY A 335 -28.11 11.12 3.90
N THR A 336 -29.05 10.91 4.82
CA THR A 336 -28.88 11.07 6.27
C THR A 336 -29.13 9.79 7.06
N LYS A 337 -29.36 8.67 6.39
CA LYS A 337 -29.58 7.38 7.04
C LYS A 337 -28.25 6.81 7.55
N GLN A 338 -28.22 6.40 8.81
CA GLN A 338 -27.05 5.77 9.41
C GLN A 338 -26.92 4.30 8.99
N TYR A 339 -25.72 3.91 8.57
CA TYR A 339 -25.40 2.54 8.15
C TYR A 339 -24.21 1.93 8.91
N GLY A 340 -23.47 2.76 9.66
CA GLY A 340 -22.39 2.35 10.55
C GLY A 340 -22.80 2.44 12.03
N ILE A 341 -22.02 1.80 12.89
CA ILE A 341 -22.13 1.88 14.34
C ILE A 341 -21.34 3.08 14.89
N ASP A 342 -21.69 3.54 16.09
CA ASP A 342 -21.04 4.69 16.70
C ASP A 342 -19.65 4.35 17.22
N ASP A 343 -19.48 3.18 17.85
CA ASP A 343 -18.20 2.75 18.38
C ASP A 343 -17.34 2.05 17.32
N LYS A 344 -16.06 2.42 17.24
CA LYS A 344 -15.12 1.74 16.35
C LYS A 344 -14.86 0.31 16.84
N GLN A 345 -15.30 -0.68 16.06
CA GLN A 345 -15.04 -2.10 16.30
C GLN A 345 -14.37 -2.74 15.09
N MET A 346 -13.42 -3.65 15.32
CA MET A 346 -12.65 -4.31 14.26
C MET A 346 -13.57 -5.02 13.27
N GLY A 347 -13.43 -4.70 11.98
CA GLY A 347 -14.23 -5.26 10.89
C GLY A 347 -15.67 -4.75 10.81
N LYS A 348 -16.07 -3.78 11.65
CA LYS A 348 -17.39 -3.13 11.57
C LYS A 348 -17.26 -1.76 10.92
N PHE A 349 -18.30 -1.38 10.18
CA PHE A 349 -18.44 -0.03 9.66
C PHE A 349 -18.78 0.93 10.79
N HIS A 350 -17.89 1.88 11.05
CA HIS A 350 -18.13 3.02 11.93
C HIS A 350 -18.73 4.18 11.13
N GLN A 351 -19.70 4.89 11.69
CA GLN A 351 -20.27 6.08 11.07
C GLN A 351 -19.33 7.29 11.28
N GLU A 352 -18.56 7.67 10.25
CA GLU A 352 -17.61 8.78 10.36
C GLU A 352 -18.30 10.14 10.41
N PHE A 353 -19.31 10.35 9.57
CA PHE A 353 -20.15 11.55 9.62
C PHE A 353 -21.54 11.26 9.05
N LEU A 354 -22.54 12.04 9.49
CA LEU A 354 -23.93 11.86 9.12
C LEU A 354 -24.56 13.18 8.69
N GLY A 355 -25.16 13.19 7.49
CA GLY A 355 -25.94 14.31 6.96
C GLY A 355 -25.15 15.61 6.86
N CYS A 356 -23.90 15.53 6.42
CA CYS A 356 -23.04 16.70 6.23
C CYS A 356 -23.21 17.24 4.82
N ASN A 357 -23.02 18.55 4.67
CA ASN A 357 -22.90 19.17 3.37
C ASN A 357 -21.51 18.84 2.80
N THR A 358 -21.46 18.11 1.70
CA THR A 358 -20.22 17.46 1.24
C THR A 358 -20.03 17.66 -0.24
N LYS A 359 -18.78 17.86 -0.66
CA LYS A 359 -18.38 17.93 -2.07
C LYS A 359 -17.15 17.06 -2.30
N VAL A 360 -17.28 16.13 -3.24
CA VAL A 360 -16.20 15.22 -3.66
C VAL A 360 -15.70 15.68 -5.03
N SER A 361 -14.42 16.06 -5.14
CA SER A 361 -13.84 16.52 -6.41
C SER A 361 -13.18 15.41 -7.22
N LYS A 362 -12.57 14.44 -6.54
CA LYS A 362 -11.94 13.26 -7.13
C LYS A 362 -11.79 12.15 -6.09
N GLN A 363 -11.23 11.02 -6.50
CA GLN A 363 -10.92 9.92 -5.58
C GLN A 363 -10.09 10.43 -4.38
N ASN A 364 -10.55 10.14 -3.15
CA ASN A 364 -9.94 10.54 -1.89
C ASN A 364 -9.74 12.06 -1.72
N CYS A 365 -10.51 12.88 -2.42
CA CYS A 365 -10.48 14.34 -2.31
C CYS A 365 -11.88 14.87 -2.05
N TYR A 366 -12.16 15.24 -0.80
CA TYR A 366 -13.47 15.72 -0.38
C TYR A 366 -13.38 16.58 0.88
N ILE A 367 -14.41 17.40 1.08
CA ILE A 367 -14.67 18.15 2.31
C ILE A 367 -16.11 17.86 2.72
N ALA A 368 -16.33 17.57 4.00
CA ALA A 368 -17.64 17.44 4.62
C ALA A 368 -17.78 18.49 5.74
N MET A 369 -18.82 19.31 5.64
CA MET A 369 -19.10 20.40 6.57
C MET A 369 -20.47 20.24 7.24
N LYS A 370 -20.57 20.69 8.48
CA LYS A 370 -21.82 20.78 9.23
C LYS A 370 -21.81 22.06 10.05
N ASP A 371 -22.88 22.85 9.95
CA ASP A 371 -23.03 24.11 10.68
C ASP A 371 -21.84 25.06 10.52
N GLY A 372 -21.31 25.15 9.29
CA GLY A 372 -20.16 26.01 8.96
C GLY A 372 -18.79 25.49 9.42
N LYS A 373 -18.72 24.29 10.02
CA LYS A 373 -17.47 23.68 10.49
C LYS A 373 -17.10 22.47 9.66
N VAL A 374 -15.80 22.26 9.46
CA VAL A 374 -15.28 21.04 8.85
C VAL A 374 -15.45 19.88 9.82
N VAL A 375 -16.14 18.83 9.36
CA VAL A 375 -16.30 17.57 10.10
C VAL A 375 -15.25 16.56 9.65
N LYS A 376 -14.96 16.52 8.35
CA LYS A 376 -14.01 15.60 7.76
C LYS A 376 -13.48 16.12 6.43
N GLU A 377 -12.21 15.84 6.17
CA GLU A 377 -11.55 16.15 4.92
C GLU A 377 -10.60 15.02 4.49
N ALA A 378 -10.41 14.90 3.18
CA ALA A 378 -9.37 14.07 2.59
C ALA A 378 -8.76 14.81 1.41
N HIS A 379 -7.44 14.85 1.31
CA HIS A 379 -6.74 15.78 0.39
C HIS A 379 -6.19 15.13 -0.88
N GLY A 380 -6.44 13.84 -1.13
CA GLY A 380 -6.06 13.18 -2.40
C GLY A 380 -4.60 13.37 -2.82
N SER A 381 -3.68 13.31 -1.85
CA SER A 381 -2.23 13.54 -1.98
C SER A 381 -1.77 15.00 -2.14
N PHE A 382 -2.67 15.98 -2.00
CA PHE A 382 -2.31 17.40 -1.86
C PHE A 382 -1.84 17.72 -0.45
N ASN A 383 -1.00 18.75 -0.32
CA ASN A 383 -0.36 19.13 0.95
C ASN A 383 -0.42 20.64 1.26
N ARG A 384 -0.91 21.45 0.32
CA ARG A 384 -0.93 22.93 0.42
C ARG A 384 -2.15 23.50 -0.29
N PHE A 385 -2.52 24.71 0.10
CA PHE A 385 -3.28 25.64 -0.73
C PHE A 385 -2.37 26.30 -1.77
N ASN A 386 -2.94 26.82 -2.86
CA ASN A 386 -2.23 27.56 -3.90
C ASN A 386 -1.57 28.85 -3.38
N ASP A 387 -2.05 29.37 -2.24
CA ASP A 387 -1.49 30.50 -1.50
C ASP A 387 -0.36 30.11 -0.52
N GLY A 388 0.02 28.83 -0.48
CA GLY A 388 1.10 28.31 0.36
C GLY A 388 0.69 27.88 1.78
N ARG A 389 -0.56 28.11 2.21
CA ARG A 389 -1.03 27.65 3.53
C ARG A 389 -1.11 26.13 3.61
N HIS A 390 -0.90 25.58 4.81
CA HIS A 390 -1.16 24.16 5.09
C HIS A 390 -2.65 23.85 4.99
N ILE A 391 -3.00 22.68 4.46
CA ILE A 391 -4.38 22.20 4.48
C ILE A 391 -4.68 21.66 5.89
N THR A 392 -5.42 22.44 6.66
CA THR A 392 -5.92 22.08 8.00
C THR A 392 -7.40 22.44 8.11
N PRO A 393 -8.17 21.80 9.00
CA PRO A 393 -9.59 22.11 9.20
C PRO A 393 -9.88 23.60 9.43
N GLU A 394 -8.98 24.32 10.12
CA GLU A 394 -9.12 25.75 10.45
C GLU A 394 -8.90 26.65 9.22
N ASN A 395 -8.11 26.20 8.26
CA ASN A 395 -7.83 26.94 7.02
C ASN A 395 -8.89 26.72 5.94
N ILE A 396 -9.76 25.72 6.11
CA ILE A 396 -10.85 25.39 5.20
C ILE A 396 -12.11 26.16 5.63
N THR A 397 -12.56 27.05 4.77
CA THR A 397 -13.72 27.92 4.96
C THR A 397 -14.89 27.55 4.07
N SER A 398 -14.64 26.82 2.97
CA SER A 398 -15.66 26.44 2.00
C SER A 398 -15.41 25.04 1.42
N LEU A 399 -16.46 24.45 0.84
CA LEU A 399 -16.35 23.19 0.10
C LEU A 399 -15.54 23.32 -1.21
N ASP A 400 -15.37 24.54 -1.73
CA ASP A 400 -14.64 24.82 -2.96
C ASP A 400 -13.13 25.01 -2.74
N ASP A 401 -12.71 25.12 -1.48
CA ASP A 401 -11.29 25.24 -1.10
C ASP A 401 -10.45 24.07 -1.62
N GLN A 402 -11.06 22.91 -1.84
CA GLN A 402 -10.39 21.75 -2.43
C GLN A 402 -9.85 21.97 -3.85
N TYR A 403 -10.37 22.95 -4.60
CA TYR A 403 -9.84 23.29 -5.93
C TYR A 403 -8.60 24.18 -5.86
N ASN A 404 -8.36 24.79 -4.70
CA ASN A 404 -7.14 25.55 -4.43
C ASN A 404 -6.03 24.64 -3.89
N TRP A 405 -6.30 23.35 -3.64
CA TRP A 405 -5.28 22.44 -3.15
C TRP A 405 -4.30 22.06 -4.25
N VAL A 406 -3.02 22.17 -3.93
CA VAL A 406 -1.91 21.85 -4.80
C VAL A 406 -0.99 20.85 -4.13
N LYS A 407 -0.33 20.03 -4.95
CA LYS A 407 0.78 19.19 -4.51
C LYS A 407 2.05 19.98 -4.76
N VAL A 408 2.59 20.57 -3.70
CA VAL A 408 3.89 21.22 -3.75
C VAL A 408 4.95 20.17 -3.46
N ASP A 409 5.93 20.06 -4.36
CA ASP A 409 7.15 19.30 -4.10
C ASP A 409 7.95 20.08 -3.05
N PRO A 410 8.15 19.54 -1.84
CA PRO A 410 8.92 20.23 -0.80
C PRO A 410 10.34 20.62 -1.25
N LEU A 411 10.89 19.97 -2.29
CA LEU A 411 12.20 20.29 -2.88
C LEU A 411 12.18 21.47 -3.85
N LYS A 412 11.00 21.83 -4.37
CA LYS A 412 10.81 23.03 -5.20
C LYS A 412 10.71 24.28 -4.31
N GLU A 413 10.01 24.20 -3.17
CA GLU A 413 9.94 25.27 -2.16
C GLU A 413 11.34 25.72 -1.68
N LEU A 414 12.27 24.78 -1.47
CA LEU A 414 13.63 25.09 -1.04
C LEU A 414 14.51 25.73 -2.11
N LYS A 415 14.19 25.53 -3.39
CA LYS A 415 14.92 26.14 -4.51
C LYS A 415 14.39 27.54 -4.80
N ASP A 416 13.07 27.69 -4.79
CA ASP A 416 12.41 28.95 -5.12
C ASP A 416 12.45 29.95 -3.93
N GLY A 417 12.57 29.44 -2.70
CA GLY A 417 12.79 30.23 -1.48
C GLY A 417 14.17 30.91 -1.37
N LYS A 418 15.03 30.82 -2.39
CA LYS A 418 16.27 31.61 -2.52
C LYS A 418 16.14 32.82 -3.46
N GLU A 419 15.00 33.03 -4.12
CA GLU A 419 14.79 34.23 -4.96
C GLU A 419 13.97 35.34 -4.28
N THR A 420 13.55 35.15 -3.03
CA THR A 420 12.94 36.22 -2.22
C THR A 420 13.55 36.27 -0.83
N LEU A 421 14.74 36.85 -0.76
CA LEU A 421 15.20 37.73 0.33
C LEU A 421 16.20 38.73 -0.24
#